data_AF-A0A7W2PD14-F1
#
_entry.id   AF-A0A7W2PD14-F1
#
_cell.length_a   1.000
_cell.length_b   1.000
_cell.length_c   1.000
_cell.angle_alpha   90.00
_cell.angle_beta   90.00
_cell.angle_gamma   90.00
#
_symmetry.space_group_name_H-M   'P 1'
#
loop_
_entity.id
_entity.type
_entity.pdbx_description
1 polymer ?
#
loop_
_entity_poly.entity_id
_entity_poly.type
_entity_poly.pdbx_seq_one_letter_code
_entity_poly.pdbx_strand_id
1 'polypeptide(L)'
;MKKLKNEAELLKKAIVIGEGYAKNRGYKGFSTTNAAKDKIESLYRLLVNDKLIQPLPKDAEDLASMKHKLSLWIAKQLPADHPLLK
;
A
#
# COMPACT_ATOMS: atom_id res chain seq x y z
N MET A 1 -19.59 7.96 8.74
CA MET A 1 -18.59 7.06 8.12
C MET A 1 -18.21 7.68 6.77
N LYS A 2 -17.08 8.39 6.70
CA LYS A 2 -16.69 9.14 5.50
C LYS A 2 -16.25 8.16 4.41
N LYS A 3 -16.97 8.16 3.29
CA LYS A 3 -16.60 7.43 2.07
C LYS A 3 -15.22 7.93 1.65
N LEU A 4 -14.21 7.08 1.66
CA LEU A 4 -12.90 7.39 1.07
C LEU A 4 -13.11 7.57 -0.44
N LYS A 5 -13.42 8.80 -0.88
CA LYS A 5 -13.65 9.10 -2.31
C LYS A 5 -12.38 8.93 -3.14
N ASN A 6 -11.21 8.97 -2.50
CA ASN A 6 -9.91 9.08 -3.17
C ASN A 6 -9.07 7.80 -3.04
N GLU A 7 -9.71 6.62 -3.02
CA GLU A 7 -9.02 5.34 -2.87
C GLU A 7 -7.94 5.11 -3.95
N ALA A 8 -8.17 5.60 -5.17
CA ALA A 8 -7.19 5.58 -6.26
C ALA A 8 -5.96 6.47 -6.00
N GLU A 9 -6.15 7.64 -5.39
CA GLU A 9 -5.05 8.53 -5.04
C GLU A 9 -4.28 8.03 -3.82
N LEU A 10 -4.99 7.50 -2.81
CA LEU A 10 -4.37 6.83 -1.67
C LEU A 10 -3.51 5.67 -2.17
N LEU A 11 -4.01 4.86 -3.10
CA LEU A 11 -3.22 3.77 -3.68
C LEU A 11 -1.97 4.29 -4.39
N LYS A 12 -2.08 5.32 -5.23
CA LYS A 12 -0.91 5.95 -5.89
C LYS A 12 0.11 6.44 -4.86
N LYS A 13 -0.36 7.12 -3.81
CA LYS A 13 0.49 7.63 -2.72
C LYS A 13 1.17 6.48 -1.97
N ALA A 14 0.42 5.42 -1.68
CA ALA A 14 0.92 4.24 -0.98
C ALA A 14 2.00 3.50 -1.80
N ILE A 15 1.85 3.44 -3.13
CA ILE A 15 2.89 2.87 -4.00
C ILE A 15 4.14 3.74 -3.96
N VAL A 16 4.03 5.06 -4.12
CA VAL A 16 5.21 5.97 -4.10
C VAL A 16 5.95 5.92 -2.76
N ILE A 17 5.21 6.01 -1.65
CA ILE A 17 5.79 5.95 -0.29
C ILE A 17 6.36 4.55 -0.04
N GLY A 18 5.61 3.53 -0.42
CA GLY A 18 6.03 2.14 -0.31
C GLY A 18 7.31 1.86 -1.09
N GLU A 19 7.46 2.40 -2.30
CA GLU A 19 8.69 2.25 -3.10
C GLU A 19 9.90 2.86 -2.41
N GLY A 20 9.74 4.08 -1.88
CA GLY A 20 10.77 4.72 -1.06
C GLY A 20 11.11 3.88 0.17
N TYR A 21 10.08 3.33 0.81
CA TYR A 21 10.22 2.48 1.99
C TYR A 21 10.96 1.16 1.69
N ALA A 22 10.57 0.47 0.63
CA ALA A 22 11.22 -0.75 0.17
C ALA A 22 12.68 -0.48 -0.20
N LYS A 23 12.95 0.62 -0.93
CA LYS A 23 14.31 1.02 -1.29
C LYS A 23 15.18 1.28 -0.07
N ASN A 24 14.64 1.98 0.94
CA ASN A 24 15.34 2.22 2.20
C ASN A 24 15.65 0.93 2.98
N ARG A 25 14.81 -0.09 2.81
CA ARG A 25 14.98 -1.42 3.43
C ARG A 25 15.92 -2.35 2.64
N GLY A 26 16.53 -1.87 1.55
CA GLY A 26 17.44 -2.66 0.70
C GLY A 26 16.77 -3.37 -0.47
N TYR A 27 15.49 -3.09 -0.75
CA TYR A 27 14.83 -3.60 -1.95
C TYR A 27 15.39 -2.90 -3.19
N LYS A 28 15.84 -3.65 -4.20
CA LYS A 28 16.57 -3.12 -5.37
C LYS A 28 15.69 -2.31 -6.36
N GLY A 29 14.48 -1.97 -5.98
CA GLY A 29 13.49 -1.29 -6.80
C GLY A 29 12.62 -2.27 -7.59
N PHE A 30 11.47 -1.76 -8.03
CA PHE A 30 10.57 -2.49 -8.90
C PHE A 30 10.82 -2.06 -10.33
N SER A 31 11.23 -2.97 -11.21
CA SER A 31 11.30 -2.67 -12.63
C SER A 31 9.91 -2.25 -13.14
N THR A 32 9.86 -1.24 -14.00
CA THR A 32 8.63 -0.77 -14.68
C THR A 32 7.97 -1.86 -15.53
N THR A 33 8.71 -2.91 -15.86
CA THR A 33 8.28 -4.08 -16.62
C THR A 33 7.59 -5.15 -15.77
N ASN A 34 7.81 -5.14 -14.45
CA ASN A 34 7.15 -6.11 -13.58
C ASN A 34 5.69 -5.71 -13.42
N ALA A 35 4.79 -6.69 -13.53
CA ALA A 35 3.36 -6.49 -13.40
C ALA A 35 3.07 -5.67 -12.13
N ALA A 36 2.18 -4.68 -12.23
CA ALA A 36 1.78 -3.86 -11.08
C ALA A 36 1.33 -4.70 -9.87
N LYS A 37 0.94 -5.97 -10.09
CA LYS A 37 0.72 -6.99 -9.07
C LYS A 37 1.95 -7.27 -8.20
N ASP A 38 3.05 -7.71 -8.78
CA ASP A 38 4.28 -8.07 -8.05
C ASP A 38 4.80 -6.93 -7.17
N LYS A 39 4.71 -5.70 -7.69
CA LYS A 39 5.06 -4.49 -6.95
C LYS A 39 4.21 -4.31 -5.70
N ILE A 40 2.90 -4.44 -5.85
CA ILE A 40 1.93 -4.34 -4.75
C ILE A 40 2.15 -5.46 -3.73
N GLU A 41 2.31 -6.70 -4.19
CA GLU A 41 2.56 -7.86 -3.33
C GLU A 41 3.84 -7.72 -2.50
N SER A 42 4.92 -7.29 -3.15
CA SER A 42 6.20 -7.12 -2.48
C SER A 42 6.17 -6.01 -1.44
N LEU A 43 5.53 -4.87 -1.77
CA LEU A 43 5.29 -3.78 -0.83
C LEU A 43 4.45 -4.25 0.36
N TYR A 44 3.37 -4.96 0.07
CA TYR A 44 2.48 -5.52 1.05
C TYR A 44 3.22 -6.50 1.97
N ARG A 45 4.00 -7.45 1.44
CA ARG A 45 4.81 -8.40 2.25
C ARG A 45 5.83 -7.69 3.14
N LEU A 46 6.44 -6.61 2.64
CA LEU A 46 7.42 -5.84 3.38
C LEU A 46 6.76 -5.08 4.54
N LEU A 47 5.60 -4.46 4.31
CA LEU A 47 4.81 -3.79 5.34
C LEU A 47 4.22 -4.77 6.36
N VAL A 48 3.81 -5.97 5.93
CA VAL A 48 3.33 -7.04 6.82
C VAL A 48 4.46 -7.54 7.71
N ASN A 49 5.65 -7.78 7.15
CA ASN A 49 6.84 -8.18 7.92
C ASN A 49 7.15 -7.18 9.03
N ASP A 50 6.97 -5.90 8.72
CA ASP A 50 7.20 -4.82 9.65
C ASP A 50 6.03 -4.53 10.60
N LYS A 51 4.97 -5.33 10.52
CA LYS A 51 3.71 -5.17 11.26
C LYS A 51 3.02 -3.81 11.08
N LEU A 52 3.36 -3.08 10.02
CA LEU A 52 2.70 -1.82 9.65
C LEU A 52 1.28 -2.09 9.11
N ILE A 53 1.09 -3.23 8.45
CA ILE A 53 -0.22 -3.70 7.99
C ILE A 53 -0.51 -5.10 8.47
N GLN A 54 -1.79 -5.38 8.69
CA GLN A 54 -2.26 -6.70 9.06
C GLN A 54 -2.24 -7.63 7.85
N PRO A 55 -1.66 -8.84 7.98
CA PRO A 55 -1.74 -9.84 6.92
C PRO A 55 -3.21 -10.16 6.61
N LEU A 56 -3.50 -10.29 5.32
CA LEU A 56 -4.68 -10.89 4.75
C LEU A 56 -4.57 -12.41 4.91
N PRO A 57 -5.70 -13.08 5.17
CA PRO A 57 -5.74 -14.54 5.11
C PRO A 57 -5.45 -15.01 3.68
N LYS A 58 -4.85 -16.20 3.54
CA LYS A 58 -4.51 -16.82 2.25
C LYS A 58 -5.68 -16.89 1.25
N ASP A 59 -6.90 -16.97 1.77
CA ASP A 59 -8.14 -17.03 1.01
C ASP A 59 -8.57 -15.66 0.44
N ALA A 60 -8.03 -14.56 0.99
CA ALA A 60 -8.32 -13.19 0.59
C ALA A 60 -7.07 -12.43 0.10
N GLU A 61 -6.01 -13.15 -0.30
CA GLU A 61 -4.82 -12.61 -0.99
C GLU A 61 -5.15 -12.20 -2.44
N ASP A 62 -6.19 -11.38 -2.60
CA ASP A 62 -6.55 -10.75 -3.86
C ASP A 62 -5.83 -9.43 -4.05
N LEU A 63 -5.55 -9.11 -5.31
CA LEU A 63 -4.94 -7.82 -5.68
C LEU A 63 -5.73 -6.63 -5.15
N ALA A 64 -7.07 -6.72 -5.17
CA ALA A 64 -7.94 -5.67 -4.66
C ALA A 64 -7.78 -5.47 -3.14
N SER A 65 -7.70 -6.57 -2.39
CA SER A 65 -7.47 -6.56 -0.94
C SER A 65 -6.11 -5.96 -0.58
N MET A 66 -5.05 -6.30 -1.32
CA MET A 66 -3.72 -5.74 -1.11
C MET A 66 -3.67 -4.24 -1.40
N LYS A 67 -4.29 -3.81 -2.51
CA LYS A 67 -4.45 -2.39 -2.84
C LYS A 67 -5.18 -1.65 -1.73
N HIS A 68 -6.27 -2.21 -1.23
CA HIS A 68 -7.05 -1.61 -0.16
C HIS A 68 -6.25 -1.52 1.15
N LYS A 69 -5.46 -2.55 1.50
CA LYS A 69 -4.54 -2.52 2.66
C LYS A 69 -3.48 -1.43 2.54
N LEU A 70 -2.87 -1.26 1.35
CA LEU A 70 -1.92 -0.18 1.09
C LEU A 70 -2.57 1.20 1.22
N SER A 71 -3.78 1.37 0.67
CA SER A 71 -4.56 2.60 0.81
C SER A 71 -4.93 2.90 2.27
N LEU A 72 -5.32 1.89 3.04
CA LEU A 72 -5.59 2.01 4.48
C LEU A 72 -4.34 2.34 5.29
N TRP A 73 -3.20 1.76 4.93
CA TRP A 73 -1.93 2.05 5.57
C TRP A 73 -1.53 3.50 5.39
N ILE A 74 -1.54 4.00 4.15
CA ILE A 74 -1.21 5.41 3.92
C ILE A 74 -2.28 6.32 4.53
N ALA A 75 -3.55 5.91 4.56
CA ALA A 75 -4.59 6.63 5.26
C ALA A 75 -4.34 6.77 6.77
N LYS A 76 -3.71 5.77 7.40
CA LYS A 76 -3.26 5.85 8.80
C LYS A 76 -2.00 6.69 8.98
N GLN A 77 -1.14 6.73 7.96
CA GLN A 77 0.09 7.54 7.97
C GLN A 77 -0.19 9.03 7.69
N LEU A 78 -1.24 9.32 6.92
CA LEU A 78 -1.67 10.67 6.61
C LEU A 78 -2.42 11.27 7.82
N PRO A 79 -2.20 12.56 8.13
CA PRO A 79 -2.94 13.24 9.21
C PRO A 79 -4.45 13.21 8.95
N ALA A 80 -5.26 13.12 10.01
CA ALA A 80 -6.72 12.99 9.90
C ALA A 80 -7.42 14.16 9.17
N ASP A 81 -6.72 15.28 8.96
CA ASP A 81 -7.21 16.43 8.19
C ASP A 81 -6.79 16.40 6.70
N HIS A 82 -6.16 15.32 6.23
CA HIS A 82 -5.70 15.27 4.84
C HIS A 82 -6.91 15.25 3.88
N PRO A 83 -6.91 16.05 2.80
CA PRO A 83 -8.01 16.10 1.82
C PRO A 83 -8.32 14.76 1.14
N LEU A 84 -7.38 13.81 1.19
CA LEU A 84 -7.54 12.44 0.66
C LEU A 84 -8.39 11.53 1.56
N LEU A 85 -8.64 11.94 2.81
CA LEU A 85 -9.45 11.23 3.82
C LEU A 85 -10.80 11.91 4.08
N LYS A 86 -11.11 12.99 3.34
CA LYS A 86 -12.21 13.92 3.65
C LYS A 86 -13.52 13.56 2.96
#